data_AF-A0A925KA81-F1
#
_entry.id   AF-A0A925KA81-F1
#
_cell.length_a   1.000
_cell.length_b   1.000
_cell.length_c   1.000
_cell.angle_alpha   90.00
_cell.angle_beta   90.00
_cell.angle_gamma   90.00
#
_symmetry.space_group_name_H-M   'P 1'
#
loop_
_entity.id
_entity.type
_entity.pdbx_description
1 polymer ?
#
loop_
_entity_poly.entity_id
_entity_poly.type
_entity_poly.pdbx_seq_one_letter_code
_entity_poly.pdbx_strand_id
1 'polypeptide(L)' 'MKQAPLRLQQVLRNLLANAIKYSASGAVELEVMAADVAAPDRVVIEVRDRGRGIAQADRATLFQPF' A
#
# COMPACT_ATOMS: atom_id res chain seq x y z
N MET A 1 16.41 18.83 -0.35
CA MET A 1 15.64 17.90 -1.21
C MET A 1 16.09 16.43 -1.04
N LYS A 2 16.05 15.85 0.17
CA LYS A 2 16.42 14.42 0.42
C LYS A 2 15.26 13.54 0.93
N GLN A 3 14.04 14.06 1.07
CA GLN A 3 12.97 13.36 1.79
C GLN A 3 12.01 12.52 0.93
N ALA A 4 11.95 12.73 -0.38
CA ALA A 4 11.01 11.99 -1.23
C ALA A 4 11.25 10.45 -1.22
N PRO A 5 12.50 9.95 -1.29
CA PRO A 5 12.75 8.51 -1.20
C PRO A 5 12.36 7.94 0.17
N LEU A 6 12.63 8.69 1.25
CA LEU A 6 12.33 8.28 2.62
C LEU A 6 10.82 8.14 2.86
N ARG A 7 10.00 9.05 2.31
CA ARG A 7 8.53 8.99 2.47
C ARG A 7 7.92 7.84 1.68
N LEU A 8 8.37 7.59 0.45
CA LEU A 8 7.90 6.44 -0.33
C LEU A 8 8.24 5.12 0.38
N GLN A 9 9.48 4.98 0.85
CA GLN A 9 9.90 3.81 1.61
C GLN A 9 9.06 3.62 2.88
N GLN A 10 8.73 4.71 3.59
CA GLN A 10 7.86 4.67 4.76
C GLN A 10 6.45 4.19 4.41
N VAL A 11 5.85 4.70 3.34
CA VAL A 11 4.52 4.26 2.88
C VAL A 11 4.55 2.77 2.55
N LEU A 12 5.51 2.32 1.74
CA LEU A 12 5.64 0.91 1.36
C LEU A 12 5.86 0.01 2.58
N ARG A 13 6.72 0.41 3.51
CA ARG A 13 6.94 -0.33 4.76
C ARG A 13 5.64 -0.46 5.56
N ASN A 14 4.85 0.61 5.68
CA ASN A 14 3.60 0.57 6.43
C ASN A 14 2.56 -0.34 5.77
N LEU A 15 2.41 -0.27 4.44
CA LEU A 15 1.48 -1.12 3.70
C LEU A 15 1.89 -2.60 3.77
N LEU A 16 3.16 -2.91 3.51
CA LEU A 16 3.68 -4.28 3.57
C LEU A 16 3.62 -4.85 4.99
N ALA A 17 3.95 -4.06 6.01
CA ALA A 17 3.85 -4.50 7.40
C ALA A 17 2.40 -4.83 7.78
N ASN A 18 1.43 -4.01 7.34
CA ASN A 18 0.02 -4.30 7.55
C ASN A 18 -0.41 -5.58 6.82
N ALA A 19 -0.07 -5.72 5.53
CA ALA A 19 -0.37 -6.90 4.74
C ALA A 19 0.17 -8.19 5.38
N ILE A 20 1.45 -8.20 5.79
CA ILE A 20 2.09 -9.34 6.47
C ILE A 20 1.40 -9.62 7.82
N LYS A 21 1.10 -8.57 8.60
CA LYS A 21 0.48 -8.72 9.93
C LYS A 21 -0.93 -9.31 9.85
N TYR A 22 -1.70 -8.97 8.82
CA TYR A 22 -3.13 -9.31 8.74
C TYR A 22 -3.46 -10.44 7.77
N SER A 23 -2.51 -10.91 6.96
CA SER A 23 -2.68 -12.10 6.11
C SER A 23 -2.39 -13.38 6.89
N ALA A 24 -3.42 -14.17 7.19
CA ALA A 24 -3.29 -15.40 8.00
C ALA A 24 -2.60 -16.55 7.25
N SER A 25 -2.78 -16.62 5.93
CA SER A 25 -2.13 -17.56 5.03
C SER A 25 -2.11 -17.01 3.60
N GLY A 26 -1.25 -17.55 2.74
CA GLY A 26 -1.09 -17.09 1.36
C GLY A 26 0.10 -16.14 1.17
N ALA A 27 0.11 -15.41 0.06
CA ALA A 27 1.17 -14.50 -0.32
C ALA A 27 0.71 -13.04 -0.24
N VAL A 28 1.66 -12.16 0.08
CA VAL A 28 1.52 -10.73 -0.15
C VAL A 28 2.14 -10.44 -1.51
N GLU A 29 1.37 -9.84 -2.41
CA GLU A 29 1.77 -9.53 -3.76
C GLU A 29 2.04 -8.02 -3.87
N LEU A 30 3.18 -7.64 -4.45
CA LEU A 30 3.51 -6.25 -4.76
C LEU A 30 3.70 -6.13 -6.27
N GLU A 31 2.96 -5.22 -6.88
CA GLU A 31 3.02 -4.96 -8.31
C GLU A 31 3.31 -3.48 -8.58
N VAL A 32 4.11 -3.20 -9.61
CA VAL A 32 4.40 -1.85 -10.08
C VAL A 32 4.05 -1.78 -11.55
N MET A 33 3.13 -0.88 -11.88
CA MET A 33 2.61 -0.73 -13.24
C MET A 33 2.58 0.75 -13.64
N ALA A 34 2.68 1.04 -14.93
CA ALA A 34 2.43 2.38 -15.44
C ALA A 34 0.97 2.77 -15.14
N ALA A 35 0.74 4.01 -14.71
CA ALA A 35 -0.61 4.44 -14.33
C ALA A 35 -1.55 4.56 -15.54
N ASP A 36 -1.02 5.00 -16.67
CA ASP A 36 -1.71 5.09 -17.96
C ASP A 36 -0.66 5.14 -19.08
N VAL A 37 -0.99 4.59 -20.26
CA VAL A 37 -0.19 4.72 -21.49
C VAL A 37 0.03 6.19 -21.86
N ALA A 38 -0.95 7.06 -21.59
CA ALA A 38 -0.87 8.48 -21.85
C ALA A 38 -0.09 9.27 -20.76
N ALA A 39 0.24 8.65 -19.63
CA ALA A 39 0.95 9.28 -18.51
C ALA A 39 2.16 8.44 -18.06
N PRO A 40 3.21 8.33 -18.89
CA PRO A 40 4.36 7.45 -18.64
C PRO A 40 5.16 7.83 -17.39
N ASP A 41 5.05 9.08 -16.93
CA ASP A 41 5.74 9.57 -15.72
C ASP A 41 5.02 9.20 -14.42
N ARG A 42 3.91 8.47 -14.49
CA ARG A 42 3.14 8.03 -13.33
C ARG A 42 3.19 6.52 -13.19
N VAL A 43 3.41 6.07 -11.96
CA VAL A 43 3.38 4.65 -11.59
C VAL A 43 2.31 4.40 -10.53
N VAL A 44 1.68 3.24 -10.62
CA VAL A 44 0.84 2.67 -9.56
C VAL A 44 1.62 1.56 -8.90
N ILE A 45 1.64 1.58 -7.56
CA ILE A 45 2.18 0.49 -6.75
C ILE A 45 1.00 -0.13 -6.01
N GLU A 46 0.71 -1.38 -6.31
CA GLU A 46 -0.34 -2.15 -5.64
C GLU A 46 0.28 -3.12 -4.63
N VAL A 47 -0.27 -3.16 -3.42
CA VAL A 47 0.03 -4.18 -2.41
C VAL A 47 -1.27 -4.94 -2.15
N ARG A 48 -1.26 -6.24 -2.39
CA ARG A 48 -2.42 -7.12 -2.25
C ARG A 48 -2.13 -8.22 -1.23
N ASP A 49 -3.04 -8.37 -0.26
CA ASP A 49 -3.01 -9.44 0.73
C ASP A 49 -4.34 -10.22 0.75
N ARG A 50 -4.40 -11.30 1.54
CA ARG A 50 -5.59 -12.14 1.72
C ARG A 50 -6.05 -12.19 3.18
N GLY A 51 -5.86 -11.09 3.90
CA GLY A 51 -6.27 -10.93 5.29
C GLY A 51 -7.77 -10.71 5.46
N ARG A 52 -8.18 -10.47 6.72
CA ARG A 52 -9.59 -10.28 7.13
C ARG A 52 -10.29 -9.05 6.54
N GLY A 53 -9.58 -8.24 5.74
CA GLY A 53 -10.05 -6.96 5.22
C GLY A 53 -10.22 -5.90 6.32
N ILE A 54 -10.83 -4.78 5.94
CA ILE A 54 -11.10 -3.64 6.83
C ILE A 54 -12.62 -3.48 6.90
N ALA A 55 -13.18 -3.43 8.11
CA ALA A 55 -14.61 -3.23 8.31
C ALA A 55 -15.04 -1.88 7.73
N GLN A 56 -16.24 -1.80 7.15
CA GLN A 56 -16.68 -0.60 6.43
C GLN A 56 -16.68 0.66 7.31
N ALA A 57 -17.03 0.53 8.59
CA ALA A 57 -17.02 1.61 9.56
C ALA A 57 -15.60 2.19 9.80
N ASP A 58 -14.58 1.34 9.73
CA ASP A 58 -13.19 1.72 9.98
C ASP A 58 -12.53 2.36 8.75
N ARG A 59 -13.12 2.21 7.55
CA ARG A 59 -12.52 2.72 6.31
C ARG A 59 -12.41 4.25 6.29
N ALA A 60 -13.31 4.95 6.98
CA ALA A 60 -13.32 6.41 7.03
C ALA A 60 -12.15 6.99 7.84
N THR A 61 -11.62 6.23 8.81
CA THR A 61 -10.57 6.69 9.73
C THR A 61 -9.19 6.10 9.43
N LEU A 62 -9.06 5.23 8.41
CA LEU A 62 -7.82 4.55 8.04
C LEU A 62 -6.58 5.45 7.92
N PHE A 63 -6.78 6.69 7.45
CA PHE A 63 -5.71 7.64 7.20
C PHE A 63 -5.65 8.77 8.21
N GLN A 64 -6.45 8.69 9.28
CA GLN A 64 -6.29 9.62 10.39
C GLN A 64 -5.05 9.26 11.21
N PRO A 65 -4.28 10.24 11.69
CA PRO A 65 -3.21 10.01 12.65
C PRO A 65 -3.78 9.32 13.91
N PHE A 66 -3.02 8.39 14.47
CA PHE A 66 -3.28 7.83 15.80
C PHE A 66 -2.84 8.81 16.89
#